data_AF-A0A8T4WL27-F1
#
_entry.id   AF-A0A8T4WL27-F1
#
_cell.length_a   1.000
_cell.length_b   1.000
_cell.length_c   1.000
_cell.angle_alpha   90.00
_cell.angle_beta   90.00
_cell.angle_gamma   90.00
#
_symmetry.space_group_name_H-M   'P 1'
#
loop_
_entity.id
_entity.type
_entity.pdbx_description
1 polymer ?
#
loop_
_entity_poly.entity_id
_entity_poly.type
_entity_poly.pdbx_seq_one_letter_code
_entity_poly.pdbx_strand_id
1 'polypeptide(L)'
;MPEFITCPMCGKKVREGSTFCIECGARLAGEKEKPKKSAPQPKEKETEEEDITDLEKRMLGLLGNEKVMYSQESSERTTQNQVTDTKDTAPSEEEEESSPDLEWDVGLEEETGSVEENEPKVSSSTASVQEKTPQESNSKSTQHDGNLSWDVEDIPEMEADQVQEGMPFKEVEPPKVKSSGPTPTPKEAKKHLFPEDEECGAREAVSHLFPQGRGVTDNDFIDVVVGKPRKISIEEPMKELEEPMCPSCGSALTSDGFEYPPYVYEAMGKARLEHGEQLLEENEHEEAIESFEKAKLLYERANDEKKIEKCREKIDEGYESMAEFHYDQAEVHKKNREYEWAIVQYKKAREIYMLTTKRKERAKCAEKVRECYVDWGEELEERGEYLAKEGRTREALAKYQKAAERYRQGEDDKHLKGLEKKIREA
;
A
#
# COMPACT_ATOMS: atom_id res chain seq x y z
N MET A 1 -60.44 -4.85 -6.83
CA MET A 1 -60.73 -3.45 -7.23
C MET A 1 -59.85 -2.57 -6.36
N PRO A 2 -59.14 -1.56 -6.90
CA PRO A 2 -58.29 -0.70 -6.09
C PRO A 2 -59.13 0.12 -5.11
N GLU A 3 -58.75 0.09 -3.84
CA GLU A 3 -59.37 0.89 -2.78
C GLU A 3 -58.75 2.31 -2.82
N PHE A 4 -59.61 3.32 -2.65
CA PHE A 4 -59.23 4.74 -2.77
C PHE A 4 -59.60 5.47 -1.48
N ILE A 5 -58.67 6.27 -0.97
CA ILE A 5 -58.88 7.18 0.16
C ILE A 5 -59.06 8.60 -0.34
N THR A 6 -59.97 9.36 0.27
CA THR A 6 -60.24 10.74 -0.14
C THR A 6 -59.33 11.68 0.64
N CYS A 7 -58.59 12.57 -0.04
CA CYS A 7 -57.72 13.53 0.62
C CYS A 7 -58.55 14.50 1.48
N PRO A 8 -58.20 14.70 2.77
CA PRO A 8 -58.96 15.59 3.65
C PRO A 8 -58.79 17.07 3.30
N MET A 9 -57.73 17.44 2.58
CA MET A 9 -57.44 18.85 2.24
C MET A 9 -58.13 19.31 0.95
N CYS A 10 -58.19 18.46 -0.09
CA CYS A 10 -58.73 18.84 -1.41
C CYS A 10 -59.91 17.99 -1.89
N GLY A 11 -60.27 16.92 -1.18
CA GLY A 11 -61.42 16.07 -1.51
C GLY A 11 -61.20 15.11 -2.68
N LYS A 12 -59.99 15.03 -3.25
CA LYS A 12 -59.70 14.13 -4.38
C LYS A 12 -59.36 12.71 -3.95
N LYS A 13 -59.74 11.74 -4.77
CA LYS A 13 -59.50 10.31 -4.53
C LYS A 13 -58.04 9.99 -4.82
N VAL A 14 -57.33 9.49 -3.82
CA VAL A 14 -55.94 9.07 -3.89
C VAL A 14 -55.88 7.57 -3.65
N ARG A 15 -54.93 6.89 -4.30
CA ARG A 15 -54.75 5.45 -4.15
C ARG A 15 -54.30 5.12 -2.73
N GLU A 16 -54.92 4.13 -2.10
CA GLU A 16 -54.58 3.69 -0.75
C GLU A 16 -53.10 3.23 -0.68
N GLY A 17 -52.36 3.74 0.31
CA GLY A 17 -50.91 3.57 0.43
C GLY A 17 -50.05 4.76 -0.02
N SER A 18 -50.64 5.80 -0.63
CA SER A 18 -49.92 7.02 -0.99
C SER A 18 -49.66 7.88 0.26
N THR A 19 -48.40 8.25 0.51
CA THR A 19 -48.01 9.09 1.67
C THR A 19 -48.38 10.57 1.51
N PHE A 20 -48.59 11.02 0.27
CA PHE A 20 -48.97 12.39 -0.07
C PHE A 20 -50.06 12.40 -1.16
N CYS A 21 -50.91 13.42 -1.14
CA CYS A 21 -51.86 13.67 -2.21
C CYS A 21 -51.12 14.25 -3.42
N ILE A 22 -51.21 13.58 -4.58
CA ILE A 22 -50.56 14.00 -5.84
C ILE A 22 -51.05 15.38 -6.30
N GLU A 23 -52.26 15.76 -5.89
CA GLU A 23 -52.94 16.96 -6.37
C GLU A 23 -52.64 18.22 -5.54
N CYS A 24 -52.58 18.10 -4.21
CA CYS A 24 -52.36 19.26 -3.34
C CYS A 24 -51.13 19.15 -2.45
N GLY A 25 -50.37 18.05 -2.53
CA GLY A 25 -49.16 17.81 -1.73
C GLY A 25 -49.42 17.48 -0.24
N ALA A 26 -50.67 17.47 0.21
CA ALA A 26 -50.99 17.19 1.61
C ALA A 26 -50.59 15.76 2.01
N ARG A 27 -49.91 15.62 3.16
CA ARG A 27 -49.62 14.31 3.76
C ARG A 27 -50.92 13.61 4.12
N LEU A 28 -51.10 12.39 3.60
CA LEU A 28 -52.20 11.52 3.97
C LEU A 28 -51.71 10.67 5.13
N ALA A 29 -52.20 10.95 6.34
CA ALA A 29 -51.83 10.21 7.54
C ALA A 29 -52.36 8.76 7.45
N GLY A 30 -51.56 7.88 6.84
CA GLY A 30 -51.79 6.44 6.84
C GLY A 30 -51.52 5.88 8.23
N GLU A 31 -52.56 5.35 8.86
CA GLU A 31 -52.60 5.02 10.28
C GLU A 31 -51.88 3.69 10.62
N LYS A 32 -51.39 3.65 11.88
CA LYS A 32 -51.04 2.50 12.73
C LYS A 32 -49.63 1.90 12.61
N GLU A 33 -48.72 2.53 13.35
CA GLU A 33 -47.56 1.87 13.94
C GLU A 33 -47.98 0.54 14.63
N LYS A 34 -47.43 -0.57 14.17
CA LYS A 34 -47.52 -1.86 14.88
C LYS A 34 -46.75 -1.74 16.21
N PRO A 35 -47.29 -2.25 17.34
CA PRO A 35 -46.58 -2.21 18.61
C PRO A 35 -45.32 -3.07 18.53
N LYS A 36 -44.14 -2.43 18.55
CA LYS A 36 -42.85 -3.11 18.74
C LYS A 36 -42.83 -3.76 20.11
N LYS A 37 -42.66 -5.08 20.15
CA LYS A 37 -42.32 -5.85 21.36
C LYS A 37 -41.06 -5.25 21.99
N SER A 38 -41.18 -4.96 23.28
CA SER A 38 -40.13 -4.55 24.19
C SER A 38 -38.99 -5.59 24.27
N ALA A 39 -37.80 -5.19 23.83
CA ALA A 39 -36.52 -5.71 24.30
C ALA A 39 -35.90 -4.68 25.28
N PRO A 40 -35.07 -5.10 26.23
CA PRO A 40 -34.85 -4.39 27.50
C PRO A 40 -34.04 -3.10 27.33
N GLN A 41 -34.42 -2.11 28.14
CA GLN A 41 -33.85 -0.76 28.19
C GLN A 41 -32.33 -0.77 28.42
N PRO A 42 -31.53 -0.04 27.62
CA PRO A 42 -30.23 0.41 28.07
C PRO A 42 -30.43 1.53 29.10
N LYS A 43 -29.75 1.39 30.23
CA LYS A 43 -29.71 2.38 31.30
C LYS A 43 -29.25 3.73 30.74
N GLU A 44 -30.01 4.77 31.07
CA GLU A 44 -29.61 6.16 30.97
C GLU A 44 -28.23 6.34 31.61
N LYS A 45 -27.25 6.74 30.79
CA LYS A 45 -26.07 7.42 31.30
C LYS A 45 -26.42 8.90 31.37
N GLU A 46 -26.43 9.39 32.60
CA GLU A 46 -26.36 10.80 32.93
C GLU A 46 -25.22 11.43 32.12
N THR A 47 -25.56 12.46 31.35
CA THR A 47 -24.60 13.40 30.80
C THR A 47 -24.03 14.21 31.95
N GLU A 48 -22.89 13.76 32.48
CA GLU A 48 -21.97 14.63 33.21
C GLU A 48 -21.32 15.56 32.18
N GLU A 49 -21.71 16.84 32.23
CA GLU A 49 -20.90 17.94 31.72
C GLU A 49 -19.61 17.98 32.55
N GLU A 50 -18.63 17.15 32.19
CA GLU A 50 -17.29 17.26 32.74
C GLU A 50 -16.62 18.52 32.19
N ASP A 51 -16.27 19.39 33.13
CA ASP A 51 -15.51 20.62 32.99
C ASP A 51 -14.31 20.44 32.05
N ILE A 52 -14.36 21.08 30.89
CA ILE A 52 -13.29 21.17 29.88
C ILE A 52 -11.97 21.69 30.51
N THR A 53 -12.07 22.37 31.67
CA THR A 53 -10.93 22.92 32.41
C THR A 53 -10.04 21.87 33.11
N ASP A 54 -10.55 20.66 33.38
CA ASP A 54 -9.74 19.60 34.01
C ASP A 54 -8.98 18.74 33.00
N LEU A 55 -9.46 18.66 31.75
CA LEU A 55 -8.74 17.98 30.67
C LEU A 55 -7.51 18.79 30.20
N GLU A 56 -7.63 20.12 30.12
CA GLU A 56 -6.49 21.00 29.83
C GLU A 56 -5.41 20.94 30.91
N LYS A 57 -5.78 20.90 32.21
CA LYS A 57 -4.81 20.73 33.30
C LYS A 57 -4.11 19.37 33.26
N ARG A 58 -4.81 18.32 32.82
CA ARG A 58 -4.23 16.98 32.71
C ARG A 58 -3.24 16.87 31.55
N MET A 59 -3.48 17.58 30.45
CA MET A 59 -2.56 17.63 29.32
C MET A 59 -1.33 18.52 29.58
N LEU A 60 -1.49 19.62 30.31
CA LEU A 60 -0.36 20.49 30.70
C LEU A 60 0.55 19.87 31.79
N GLY A 61 0.05 18.94 32.59
CA GLY A 61 0.85 18.24 33.60
C GLY A 61 1.86 17.21 33.04
N LEU A 62 1.64 16.71 31.82
CA LEU A 62 2.50 15.71 31.18
C LEU A 62 3.74 16.30 30.51
N LEU A 63 3.76 17.60 30.23
CA LEU A 63 4.88 18.31 29.62
C LEU A 63 5.79 19.03 30.64
N GLY A 64 5.43 19.03 31.93
CA GLY A 64 6.09 19.83 32.96
C GLY A 64 7.18 19.14 33.79
N ASN A 65 7.48 17.86 33.57
CA ASN A 65 8.38 17.08 34.42
C ASN A 65 9.66 16.59 33.73
N GLU A 66 10.17 17.38 32.78
CA GLU A 66 11.55 17.23 32.32
C GLU A 66 12.49 17.94 33.29
N LYS A 67 12.68 17.32 34.45
CA LYS A 67 13.68 17.74 35.42
C LYS A 67 15.05 17.40 34.85
N VAL A 68 15.62 18.41 34.19
CA VAL A 68 17.02 18.54 33.80
C VAL A 68 17.91 17.99 34.91
N MET A 69 18.45 16.79 34.70
CA MET A 69 19.49 16.22 35.55
C MET A 69 20.84 16.63 34.93
N TYR A 70 21.23 17.88 35.17
CA TYR A 70 22.57 18.37 34.89
C TYR A 70 23.48 17.90 36.04
N SER A 71 24.31 16.89 35.79
CA SER A 71 25.37 16.50 36.72
C SER A 71 26.56 17.44 36.53
N GLN A 72 26.62 18.50 37.34
CA GLN A 72 27.85 19.17 37.72
C GLN A 72 28.06 18.93 39.22
N GLU A 73 29.06 18.11 39.56
CA GLU A 73 29.67 18.16 40.88
C GLU A 73 31.17 18.36 40.71
N SER A 74 31.60 19.58 41.04
CA SER A 74 32.96 19.97 41.37
C SER A 74 32.94 20.52 42.79
N SER A 75 33.92 20.09 43.61
CA SER A 75 34.40 20.74 44.85
C SER A 75 33.40 20.74 46.04
N GLU A 76 33.73 20.41 47.30
CA GLU A 76 34.97 20.69 48.04
C GLU A 76 35.00 19.96 49.42
N ARG A 77 36.18 19.41 49.78
CA ARG A 77 36.85 19.39 51.11
C ARG A 77 36.30 18.63 52.35
N THR A 78 37.11 17.69 52.90
CA THR A 78 37.94 17.87 54.14
C THR A 78 38.41 16.55 54.83
N THR A 79 39.75 16.37 54.85
CA THR A 79 40.68 15.67 55.80
C THR A 79 40.51 14.21 56.26
N GLN A 80 41.53 13.35 56.00
CA GLN A 80 42.62 12.97 56.93
C GLN A 80 43.52 11.85 56.37
N ASN A 81 44.85 11.99 56.55
CA ASN A 81 45.91 10.94 56.63
C ASN A 81 46.19 10.05 55.38
N GLN A 82 47.40 9.61 55.01
CA GLN A 82 48.74 9.54 55.61
C GLN A 82 49.77 9.22 54.49
N VAL A 83 50.91 9.91 54.51
CA VAL A 83 52.32 9.46 54.31
C VAL A 83 52.68 8.36 53.26
N THR A 84 53.49 8.74 52.26
CA THR A 84 54.84 8.20 51.85
C THR A 84 55.04 8.53 50.35
N ASP A 85 55.92 9.46 49.99
CA ASP A 85 57.38 9.35 49.77
C ASP A 85 57.78 8.83 48.36
N THR A 86 58.79 9.50 47.80
CA THR A 86 59.51 9.29 46.53
C THR A 86 58.88 9.83 45.23
N LYS A 87 59.58 10.41 44.25
CA LYS A 87 60.90 11.05 44.13
C LYS A 87 60.98 11.57 42.67
N ASP A 88 61.45 12.80 42.49
CA ASP A 88 62.11 13.42 41.32
C ASP A 88 61.81 12.91 39.89
N THR A 89 61.48 13.82 38.97
CA THR A 89 62.34 14.27 37.84
C THR A 89 61.51 14.98 36.76
N ALA A 90 61.88 16.24 36.48
CA ALA A 90 61.66 17.00 35.24
C ALA A 90 63.06 17.53 34.80
N PRO A 91 63.28 18.21 33.65
CA PRO A 91 62.36 18.65 32.58
C PRO A 91 62.93 18.47 31.14
N SER A 92 62.38 19.22 30.17
CA SER A 92 62.79 19.49 28.76
C SER A 92 62.21 18.55 27.70
N GLU A 93 61.88 18.95 26.47
CA GLU A 93 61.75 20.22 25.74
C GLU A 93 61.00 19.88 24.43
N GLU A 94 60.38 20.90 23.83
CA GLU A 94 60.05 21.16 22.42
C GLU A 94 60.05 20.00 21.39
N GLU A 95 58.96 19.85 20.62
CA GLU A 95 58.96 20.16 19.18
C GLU A 95 57.53 20.16 18.57
N GLU A 96 57.36 21.09 17.63
CA GLU A 96 56.21 21.35 16.76
C GLU A 96 56.09 20.30 15.62
N GLU A 97 54.89 20.16 15.04
CA GLU A 97 54.60 20.11 13.58
C GLU A 97 53.09 19.80 13.39
N SER A 98 52.28 20.76 12.89
CA SER A 98 51.87 20.96 11.48
C SER A 98 50.89 19.86 10.97
N SER A 99 49.57 20.09 11.00
CA SER A 99 48.70 20.63 9.91
C SER A 99 47.84 19.52 9.26
N PRO A 100 46.75 19.79 8.49
CA PRO A 100 45.93 21.01 8.39
C PRO A 100 44.40 20.80 8.49
N ASP A 101 43.71 21.90 8.83
CA ASP A 101 42.28 22.13 8.66
C ASP A 101 41.87 22.20 7.17
N LEU A 102 40.75 21.56 6.85
CA LEU A 102 40.08 21.61 5.55
C LEU A 102 38.90 22.58 5.63
N GLU A 103 39.14 23.85 5.33
CA GLU A 103 38.09 24.83 5.00
C GLU A 103 37.72 24.69 3.52
N TRP A 104 36.45 24.40 3.24
CA TRP A 104 35.89 24.42 1.90
C TRP A 104 35.18 25.76 1.70
N ASP A 105 35.91 26.68 1.08
CA ASP A 105 35.45 27.97 0.58
C ASP A 105 34.57 27.73 -0.68
N VAL A 106 33.26 27.95 -0.56
CA VAL A 106 32.32 27.91 -1.68
C VAL A 106 32.04 29.34 -2.10
N GLY A 107 32.81 29.79 -3.09
CA GLY A 107 32.59 31.04 -3.81
C GLY A 107 31.25 31.01 -4.55
N LEU A 108 30.33 31.85 -4.09
CA LEU A 108 29.04 32.10 -4.70
C LEU A 108 29.19 33.40 -5.53
N GLU A 109 29.61 33.25 -6.79
CA GLU A 109 29.63 34.36 -7.74
C GLU A 109 28.22 34.58 -8.31
N GLU A 110 27.63 35.70 -7.92
CA GLU A 110 26.44 36.30 -8.54
C GLU A 110 26.81 36.90 -9.89
N GLU A 111 26.46 36.24 -11.00
CA GLU A 111 26.39 36.91 -12.30
C GLU A 111 24.98 37.44 -12.55
N THR A 112 24.84 38.75 -12.33
CA THR A 112 23.77 39.58 -12.87
C THR A 112 24.15 40.01 -14.28
N GLY A 113 23.32 39.67 -15.27
CA GLY A 113 23.60 39.96 -16.69
C GLY A 113 22.33 40.07 -17.52
N SER A 114 21.64 41.20 -17.37
CA SER A 114 20.55 41.66 -18.23
C SER A 114 21.10 42.32 -19.50
N VAL A 115 20.80 41.84 -20.72
CA VAL A 115 20.84 42.65 -21.95
C VAL A 115 19.87 42.11 -23.02
N GLU A 116 18.89 42.95 -23.32
CA GLU A 116 18.28 43.36 -24.60
C GLU A 116 17.66 42.38 -25.62
N GLU A 117 16.41 42.74 -25.91
CA GLU A 117 15.64 42.56 -27.13
C GLU A 117 16.42 42.90 -28.41
N ASN A 118 16.27 42.06 -29.45
CA ASN A 118 16.15 42.49 -30.85
C ASN A 118 15.82 41.30 -31.77
N GLU A 119 14.55 41.20 -32.16
CA GLU A 119 14.17 40.74 -33.51
C GLU A 119 14.09 41.98 -34.44
N PRO A 120 13.83 41.88 -35.77
CA PRO A 120 13.76 40.73 -36.68
C PRO A 120 14.59 40.92 -37.98
N LYS A 121 14.85 39.85 -38.74
CA LYS A 121 14.64 39.84 -40.21
C LYS A 121 14.82 38.48 -40.88
N VAL A 122 13.72 38.13 -41.54
CA VAL A 122 13.54 37.29 -42.74
C VAL A 122 14.74 37.28 -43.70
N SER A 123 15.19 36.10 -44.12
CA SER A 123 15.52 35.84 -45.53
C SER A 123 15.57 34.34 -45.88
N SER A 124 14.85 34.02 -46.95
CA SER A 124 14.82 32.79 -47.75
C SER A 124 16.17 32.19 -48.13
N SER A 125 16.25 30.86 -48.18
CA SER A 125 16.86 30.05 -49.28
C SER A 125 16.75 28.55 -48.96
N THR A 126 15.76 27.83 -49.48
CA THR A 126 15.89 26.90 -50.63
C THR A 126 17.31 26.38 -50.89
N ALA A 127 17.60 25.17 -50.42
CA ALA A 127 18.59 24.29 -51.03
C ALA A 127 18.13 22.83 -50.90
N SER A 128 17.72 22.31 -52.04
CA SER A 128 17.47 20.90 -52.33
C SER A 128 18.77 20.11 -52.15
N VAL A 129 18.74 19.03 -51.35
CA VAL A 129 19.83 18.05 -51.30
C VAL A 129 19.25 16.66 -51.53
N GLN A 130 19.82 16.04 -52.56
CA GLN A 130 19.46 14.77 -53.16
C GLN A 130 19.75 13.59 -52.24
N GLU A 131 18.74 12.74 -52.12
CA GLU A 131 18.77 11.29 -52.25
C GLU A 131 20.13 10.68 -52.65
N LYS A 132 20.73 9.92 -51.73
CA LYS A 132 21.74 8.89 -52.03
C LYS A 132 21.52 7.64 -51.18
N THR A 133 21.03 6.61 -51.85
CA THR A 133 21.23 5.20 -51.54
C THR A 133 22.73 4.87 -51.52
N PRO A 134 23.16 3.92 -50.66
CA PRO A 134 24.05 2.88 -51.18
C PRO A 134 23.60 1.46 -50.81
N GLN A 135 23.81 0.59 -51.79
CA GLN A 135 23.72 -0.86 -51.76
C GLN A 135 24.68 -1.52 -50.75
N GLU A 136 24.22 -2.69 -50.28
CA GLU A 136 24.92 -3.97 -50.14
C GLU A 136 26.43 -3.95 -49.87
N SER A 137 26.81 -4.48 -48.70
CA SER A 137 27.90 -5.46 -48.63
C SER A 137 27.78 -6.37 -47.39
N ASN A 138 27.42 -7.62 -47.67
CA ASN A 138 28.17 -8.83 -47.33
C ASN A 138 28.60 -9.13 -45.87
N SER A 139 28.07 -10.26 -45.40
CA SER A 139 28.72 -11.32 -44.60
C SER A 139 29.27 -11.01 -43.19
N LYS A 140 28.57 -11.52 -42.17
CA LYS A 140 29.10 -12.62 -41.36
C LYS A 140 28.01 -13.31 -40.54
N SER A 141 27.73 -14.55 -40.93
CA SER A 141 26.97 -15.55 -40.21
C SER A 141 27.73 -15.98 -38.95
N THR A 142 27.08 -15.89 -37.79
CA THR A 142 27.45 -16.71 -36.63
C THR A 142 26.31 -17.69 -36.43
N GLN A 143 26.56 -18.94 -36.82
CA GLN A 143 25.69 -20.08 -36.57
C GLN A 143 25.57 -20.27 -35.06
N HIS A 144 24.34 -20.34 -34.57
CA HIS A 144 24.04 -20.99 -33.29
C HIS A 144 22.74 -21.76 -33.47
N ASP A 145 22.82 -22.86 -34.22
CA ASP A 145 21.78 -23.88 -34.28
C ASP A 145 21.84 -24.69 -32.98
N GLY A 146 21.10 -24.24 -31.98
CA GLY A 146 20.75 -25.02 -30.79
C GLY A 146 19.41 -25.71 -31.01
N ASN A 147 19.41 -26.71 -31.89
CA ASN A 147 18.27 -27.57 -32.16
C ASN A 147 18.00 -28.44 -30.90
N LEU A 148 17.13 -27.97 -30.00
CA LEU A 148 16.55 -28.79 -28.93
C LEU A 148 15.38 -29.58 -29.52
N SER A 149 15.70 -30.64 -30.26
CA SER A 149 14.72 -31.69 -30.56
C SER A 149 14.46 -32.46 -29.26
N TRP A 150 13.20 -32.44 -28.83
CA TRP A 150 12.70 -33.40 -27.86
C TRP A 150 12.46 -34.72 -28.61
N ASP A 151 13.54 -35.40 -28.96
CA ASP A 151 13.48 -36.80 -29.39
C ASP A 151 13.15 -37.66 -28.16
N VAL A 152 11.84 -37.80 -27.93
CA VAL A 152 11.26 -38.81 -27.05
C VAL A 152 11.26 -40.12 -27.84
N GLU A 153 12.42 -40.77 -27.89
CA GLU A 153 12.50 -42.18 -28.28
C GLU A 153 12.06 -43.05 -27.09
N ASP A 154 11.20 -44.02 -27.39
CA ASP A 154 10.81 -45.16 -26.56
C ASP A 154 9.89 -44.89 -25.34
N ILE A 155 8.66 -44.46 -25.63
CA ILE A 155 7.51 -44.81 -24.79
C ILE A 155 6.79 -45.98 -25.49
N PRO A 156 6.74 -47.19 -24.91
CA PRO A 156 6.03 -48.32 -25.51
C PRO A 156 4.54 -47.98 -25.64
N GLU A 157 4.02 -48.09 -26.87
CA GLU A 157 2.59 -48.02 -27.17
C GLU A 157 1.83 -49.01 -26.27
N MET A 158 1.10 -48.48 -25.29
CA MET A 158 0.12 -49.28 -24.54
C MET A 158 -1.09 -49.52 -25.43
N GLU A 159 -1.31 -50.78 -25.78
CA GLU A 159 -2.48 -51.28 -26.50
C GLU A 159 -3.78 -50.91 -25.76
N ALA A 160 -4.77 -50.42 -26.52
CA ALA A 160 -6.03 -49.87 -26.01
C ALA A 160 -7.06 -50.91 -25.51
N ASP A 161 -6.67 -52.18 -25.35
CA ASP A 161 -7.61 -53.29 -25.17
C ASP A 161 -7.84 -53.72 -23.70
N GLN A 162 -7.43 -52.91 -22.71
CA GLN A 162 -7.62 -53.21 -21.28
C GLN A 162 -8.29 -52.11 -20.44
N VAL A 163 -9.10 -51.24 -21.05
CA VAL A 163 -10.01 -50.38 -20.28
C VAL A 163 -11.27 -51.19 -19.95
N GLN A 164 -11.31 -51.78 -18.76
CA GLN A 164 -12.53 -52.35 -18.19
C GLN A 164 -13.56 -51.24 -17.92
N GLU A 165 -14.53 -51.09 -18.83
CA GLU A 165 -15.77 -50.37 -18.57
C GLU A 165 -16.56 -51.09 -17.47
N GLY A 166 -16.68 -50.49 -16.29
CA GLY A 166 -17.57 -51.05 -15.27
C GLY A 166 -17.43 -50.54 -13.86
N MET A 167 -17.64 -49.24 -13.62
CA MET A 167 -18.22 -48.79 -12.34
C MET A 167 -19.24 -47.68 -12.60
N PRO A 168 -20.52 -47.85 -12.24
CA PRO A 168 -21.55 -46.86 -12.49
C PRO A 168 -21.39 -45.72 -11.49
N PHE A 169 -20.80 -44.61 -11.94
CA PHE A 169 -20.90 -43.34 -11.23
C PHE A 169 -22.36 -42.93 -11.21
N LYS A 170 -22.97 -43.03 -10.03
CA LYS A 170 -24.31 -42.52 -9.77
C LYS A 170 -24.19 -41.00 -9.76
N GLU A 171 -24.57 -40.39 -10.86
CA GLU A 171 -24.62 -38.93 -11.05
C GLU A 171 -25.57 -38.35 -9.99
N VAL A 172 -25.00 -37.78 -8.93
CA VAL A 172 -25.75 -37.05 -7.91
C VAL A 172 -25.93 -35.64 -8.44
N GLU A 173 -27.16 -35.31 -8.84
CA GLU A 173 -27.49 -33.95 -9.25
C GLU A 173 -27.13 -32.96 -8.13
N PRO A 174 -26.36 -31.90 -8.43
CA PRO A 174 -26.04 -30.88 -7.43
C PRO A 174 -27.34 -30.24 -6.92
N PRO A 175 -27.47 -30.02 -5.60
CA PRO A 175 -28.69 -29.47 -5.01
C PRO A 175 -29.00 -28.11 -5.63
N LYS A 176 -30.16 -28.00 -6.29
CA LYS A 176 -30.68 -26.75 -6.83
C LYS A 176 -30.94 -25.77 -5.68
N VAL A 177 -29.99 -24.87 -5.46
CA VAL A 177 -30.12 -23.73 -4.54
C VAL A 177 -31.19 -22.80 -5.10
N LYS A 178 -32.38 -22.82 -4.50
CA LYS A 178 -33.44 -21.85 -4.78
C LYS A 178 -33.08 -20.53 -4.10
N SER A 179 -32.45 -19.61 -4.83
CA SER A 179 -32.21 -18.24 -4.37
C SER A 179 -33.51 -17.42 -4.45
N SER A 180 -34.40 -17.58 -3.47
CA SER A 180 -35.57 -16.72 -3.29
C SER A 180 -35.26 -15.62 -2.28
N GLY A 181 -34.47 -14.63 -2.71
CA GLY A 181 -34.19 -13.42 -1.94
C GLY A 181 -33.66 -12.33 -2.88
N PRO A 182 -33.96 -11.05 -2.63
CA PRO A 182 -33.40 -9.95 -3.41
C PRO A 182 -31.88 -10.01 -3.33
N THR A 183 -31.21 -10.03 -4.47
CA THR A 183 -29.75 -9.97 -4.55
C THR A 183 -29.28 -8.66 -3.92
N PRO A 184 -28.50 -8.69 -2.82
CA PRO A 184 -27.99 -7.47 -2.21
C PRO A 184 -27.08 -6.77 -3.22
N THR A 185 -27.15 -5.44 -3.23
CA THR A 185 -26.29 -4.65 -4.12
C THR A 185 -24.82 -4.81 -3.70
N PRO A 186 -23.85 -4.75 -4.62
CA PRO A 186 -22.42 -4.94 -4.30
C PRO A 186 -21.92 -4.01 -3.17
N LYS A 187 -22.52 -2.81 -3.04
CA LYS A 187 -22.20 -1.85 -1.98
C LYS A 187 -22.76 -2.25 -0.61
N GLU A 188 -23.95 -2.84 -0.55
CA GLU A 188 -24.52 -3.40 0.68
C GLU A 188 -23.80 -4.68 1.10
N ALA A 189 -23.39 -5.52 0.15
CA ALA A 189 -22.56 -6.69 0.43
C ALA A 189 -21.21 -6.29 1.03
N LYS A 190 -20.56 -5.23 0.51
CA LYS A 190 -19.28 -4.71 1.01
C LYS A 190 -19.40 -4.17 2.45
N LYS A 191 -20.46 -3.40 2.76
CA LYS A 191 -20.74 -2.95 4.15
C LYS A 191 -21.06 -4.07 5.11
N HIS A 192 -21.68 -5.15 4.63
CA HIS A 192 -22.02 -6.29 5.49
C HIS A 192 -20.84 -7.26 5.72
N LEU A 193 -19.84 -7.23 4.83
CA LEU A 193 -18.62 -8.03 4.91
C LEU A 193 -17.47 -7.29 5.65
N PHE A 194 -17.48 -5.97 5.64
CA PHE A 194 -16.43 -5.14 6.26
C PHE A 194 -17.06 -3.96 7.02
N PRO A 195 -17.56 -4.18 8.26
CA PRO A 195 -17.97 -3.07 9.12
C PRO A 195 -16.74 -2.25 9.52
N GLU A 196 -16.71 -0.99 9.09
CA GLU A 196 -15.53 -0.09 9.15
C GLU A 196 -15.14 0.34 10.58
N ASP A 197 -15.92 0.02 11.61
CA ASP A 197 -15.72 0.52 12.98
C ASP A 197 -15.16 -0.50 14.00
N GLU A 198 -14.75 -1.70 13.58
CA GLU A 198 -14.20 -2.71 14.51
C GLU A 198 -12.91 -3.37 13.99
N GLU A 199 -11.76 -2.72 14.19
CA GLU A 199 -10.44 -3.32 14.00
C GLU A 199 -10.22 -4.61 14.85
N CYS A 200 -11.03 -4.83 15.90
CA CYS A 200 -11.06 -6.08 16.67
C CYS A 200 -11.73 -7.24 15.91
N GLY A 201 -12.77 -6.98 15.11
CA GLY A 201 -13.50 -8.02 14.38
C GLY A 201 -12.73 -8.56 13.17
N ALA A 202 -11.98 -7.69 12.48
CA ALA A 202 -11.13 -8.11 11.36
C ALA A 202 -10.02 -9.08 11.81
N ARG A 203 -9.43 -8.88 13.00
CA ARG A 203 -8.46 -9.83 13.57
C ARG A 203 -9.06 -11.19 13.86
N GLU A 204 -10.29 -11.25 14.36
CA GLU A 204 -10.99 -12.51 14.64
C GLU A 204 -11.48 -13.20 13.34
N ALA A 205 -11.96 -12.41 12.37
CA ALA A 205 -12.30 -12.88 11.02
C ALA A 205 -11.06 -13.30 10.20
N VAL A 206 -9.86 -12.85 10.54
CA VAL A 206 -8.62 -13.37 9.93
C VAL A 206 -8.04 -14.52 10.78
N SER A 207 -8.35 -14.61 12.07
CA SER A 207 -7.84 -15.67 12.95
C SER A 207 -8.27 -17.08 12.52
N HIS A 208 -9.43 -17.24 11.88
CA HIS A 208 -9.89 -18.54 11.36
C HIS A 208 -9.24 -18.93 10.02
N LEU A 209 -8.59 -17.99 9.31
CA LEU A 209 -7.64 -18.30 8.23
C LEU A 209 -6.31 -18.82 8.79
N PHE A 210 -6.09 -18.70 10.11
CA PHE A 210 -4.97 -19.28 10.85
C PHE A 210 -5.45 -20.32 11.90
N PRO A 211 -6.21 -21.37 11.52
CA PRO A 211 -6.98 -22.20 12.44
C PRO A 211 -6.16 -23.04 13.43
N GLN A 212 -4.82 -23.04 13.34
CA GLN A 212 -3.93 -23.72 14.28
C GLN A 212 -2.64 -22.93 14.53
N GLY A 213 -2.75 -21.76 15.19
CA GLY A 213 -1.69 -21.09 15.96
C GLY A 213 -0.35 -20.84 15.27
N ARG A 214 -0.03 -19.57 14.92
CA ARG A 214 1.24 -19.17 14.27
C ARG A 214 1.65 -20.18 13.19
N GLY A 215 0.74 -20.33 12.23
CA GLY A 215 0.87 -21.24 11.10
C GLY A 215 2.16 -20.94 10.34
N VAL A 216 2.77 -22.01 9.86
CA VAL A 216 3.91 -21.97 8.95
C VAL A 216 3.53 -21.07 7.78
N THR A 217 4.12 -19.87 7.72
CA THR A 217 3.96 -18.93 6.61
C THR A 217 4.70 -19.52 5.42
N ASP A 218 4.03 -20.42 4.71
CA ASP A 218 4.49 -20.93 3.43
C ASP A 218 4.67 -19.74 2.47
N ASN A 219 5.67 -19.79 1.59
CA ASN A 219 5.95 -18.70 0.65
C ASN A 219 4.71 -18.34 -0.19
N ASP A 220 3.90 -19.35 -0.51
CA ASP A 220 2.65 -19.19 -1.24
C ASP A 220 1.66 -18.30 -0.49
N PHE A 221 1.61 -18.37 0.84
CA PHE A 221 0.75 -17.47 1.63
C PHE A 221 1.20 -16.02 1.50
N ILE A 222 2.50 -15.77 1.60
CA ILE A 222 3.05 -14.41 1.47
C ILE A 222 2.73 -13.85 0.09
N ASP A 223 2.90 -14.65 -0.95
CA ASP A 223 2.64 -14.21 -2.33
C ASP A 223 1.13 -14.06 -2.61
N VAL A 224 0.26 -14.84 -1.95
CA VAL A 224 -1.20 -14.68 -1.98
C VAL A 224 -1.65 -13.42 -1.26
N VAL A 225 -1.06 -13.10 -0.09
CA VAL A 225 -1.40 -11.90 0.70
C VAL A 225 -0.93 -10.63 0.02
N VAL A 226 0.30 -10.63 -0.51
CA VAL A 226 0.82 -9.48 -1.24
C VAL A 226 0.04 -9.29 -2.55
N GLY A 227 -0.33 -10.40 -3.21
CA GLY A 227 -0.99 -10.37 -4.50
C GLY A 227 -0.11 -9.72 -5.58
N LYS A 228 -0.56 -9.76 -6.83
CA LYS A 228 0.01 -8.89 -7.86
C LYS A 228 -0.66 -7.54 -7.73
N PRO A 229 0.07 -6.43 -7.46
CA PRO A 229 -0.55 -5.12 -7.41
C PRO A 229 -1.18 -4.87 -8.77
N ARG A 230 -2.46 -4.51 -8.75
CA ARG A 230 -3.12 -4.02 -9.95
C ARG A 230 -2.76 -2.55 -10.07
N LYS A 231 -2.42 -2.12 -11.28
CA LYS A 231 -2.34 -0.69 -11.55
C LYS A 231 -3.71 -0.10 -11.21
N ILE A 232 -3.73 0.87 -10.30
CA ILE A 232 -4.94 1.62 -9.98
C ILE A 232 -5.32 2.30 -11.29
N SER A 233 -6.45 1.88 -11.84
CA SER A 233 -7.02 2.41 -13.07
C SER A 233 -8.45 2.77 -12.76
N ILE A 234 -8.94 3.88 -13.31
CA ILE A 234 -10.35 4.28 -13.19
C ILE A 234 -11.25 3.17 -13.79
N GLU A 235 -11.82 2.32 -12.94
CA GLU A 235 -12.75 1.25 -13.36
C GLU A 235 -14.13 1.82 -13.71
N GLU A 236 -14.57 2.85 -12.97
CA GLU A 236 -15.84 3.53 -13.23
C GLU A 236 -15.61 4.74 -14.15
N PRO A 237 -16.16 4.77 -15.38
CA PRO A 237 -16.10 5.96 -16.21
C PRO A 237 -16.64 7.15 -15.41
N MET A 238 -15.97 8.30 -15.53
CA MET A 238 -16.34 9.47 -14.74
C MET A 238 -17.79 9.86 -15.07
N LYS A 239 -18.69 9.66 -14.10
CA LYS A 239 -20.12 10.01 -14.24
C LYS A 239 -20.32 11.50 -14.60
N GLU A 240 -19.36 12.35 -14.25
CA GLU A 240 -19.32 13.78 -14.59
C GLU A 240 -19.11 14.04 -16.08
N LEU A 241 -18.52 13.07 -16.79
CA LEU A 241 -18.32 13.10 -18.23
C LEU A 241 -19.41 12.35 -18.99
N GLU A 242 -20.25 11.57 -18.30
CA GLU A 242 -21.39 10.90 -18.91
C GLU A 242 -22.54 11.91 -19.06
N GLU A 243 -23.10 11.94 -20.26
CA GLU A 243 -24.25 12.80 -20.54
C GLU A 243 -25.42 12.40 -19.62
N PRO A 244 -26.07 13.36 -18.94
CA PRO A 244 -27.16 13.05 -18.04
C PRO A 244 -28.27 12.34 -18.82
N MET A 245 -28.51 11.08 -18.48
CA MET A 245 -29.61 10.31 -19.09
C MET A 245 -30.93 10.71 -18.42
N CYS A 246 -31.97 10.90 -19.23
CA CYS A 246 -33.30 11.13 -18.69
C CYS A 246 -33.77 9.91 -17.87
N PRO A 247 -34.12 10.05 -16.58
CA PRO A 247 -34.51 8.92 -15.74
C PRO A 247 -35.81 8.24 -16.22
N SER A 248 -36.62 8.93 -17.04
CA SER A 248 -37.91 8.40 -17.52
C SER A 248 -37.81 7.61 -18.81
N CYS A 249 -36.85 7.90 -19.70
CA CYS A 249 -36.78 7.28 -21.02
C CYS A 249 -35.38 6.82 -21.45
N GLY A 250 -34.35 7.07 -20.64
CA GLY A 250 -32.98 6.62 -20.91
C GLY A 250 -32.29 7.29 -22.10
N SER A 251 -32.97 8.19 -22.81
CA SER A 251 -32.33 9.03 -23.82
C SER A 251 -31.44 10.06 -23.13
N ALA A 252 -30.20 10.19 -23.59
CA ALA A 252 -29.30 11.26 -23.20
C ALA A 252 -30.02 12.60 -23.43
N LEU A 253 -30.11 13.44 -22.40
CA LEU A 253 -30.86 14.70 -22.44
C LEU A 253 -30.26 15.73 -23.40
N THR A 254 -29.04 15.48 -23.88
CA THR A 254 -28.33 16.33 -24.84
C THR A 254 -28.61 15.88 -26.27
N SER A 255 -29.77 16.28 -26.82
CA SER A 255 -29.99 16.23 -28.27
C SER A 255 -29.01 17.09 -29.06
N ASP A 256 -28.29 17.99 -28.39
CA ASP A 256 -27.53 19.08 -28.99
C ASP A 256 -26.01 18.86 -29.01
N GLY A 257 -25.51 17.70 -28.55
CA GLY A 257 -24.06 17.42 -28.56
C GLY A 257 -23.25 18.50 -27.85
N PHE A 258 -23.74 18.96 -26.69
CA PHE A 258 -23.11 20.04 -25.94
C PHE A 258 -21.79 19.55 -25.33
N GLU A 259 -20.69 19.85 -26.01
CA GLU A 259 -19.34 19.62 -25.52
C GLU A 259 -18.88 20.85 -24.71
N TYR A 260 -18.32 20.61 -23.52
CA TYR A 260 -17.78 21.71 -22.73
C TYR A 260 -16.57 22.31 -23.45
N PRO A 261 -16.41 23.65 -23.46
CA PRO A 261 -15.20 24.27 -23.97
C PRO A 261 -13.94 23.76 -23.25
N PRO A 262 -12.77 23.66 -23.91
CA PRO A 262 -11.55 23.10 -23.33
C PRO A 262 -11.12 23.70 -21.99
N TYR A 263 -11.34 25.01 -21.79
CA TYR A 263 -10.99 25.70 -20.53
C TYR A 263 -11.77 25.17 -19.31
N VAL A 264 -12.96 24.59 -19.51
CA VAL A 264 -13.75 24.00 -18.41
C VAL A 264 -13.10 22.70 -17.95
N TYR A 265 -12.72 21.83 -18.89
CA TYR A 265 -11.97 20.61 -18.58
C TYR A 265 -10.64 20.91 -17.92
N GLU A 266 -9.96 21.98 -18.35
CA GLU A 266 -8.74 22.47 -17.74
C GLU A 266 -8.93 22.88 -16.27
N ALA A 267 -9.99 23.64 -15.97
CA ALA A 267 -10.31 24.06 -14.61
C ALA A 267 -10.71 22.87 -13.71
N MET A 268 -11.51 21.92 -14.23
CA MET A 268 -11.86 20.69 -13.52
C MET A 268 -10.62 19.81 -13.25
N GLY A 269 -9.75 19.67 -14.24
CA GLY A 269 -8.48 18.94 -14.10
C GLY A 269 -7.58 19.57 -13.04
N LYS A 270 -7.53 20.90 -12.96
CA LYS A 270 -6.77 21.63 -11.94
C LYS A 270 -7.30 21.36 -10.53
N ALA A 271 -8.62 21.42 -10.35
CA ALA A 271 -9.25 21.12 -9.07
C ALA A 271 -9.01 19.66 -8.63
N ARG A 272 -9.04 18.69 -9.56
CA ARG A 272 -8.72 17.28 -9.27
C ARG A 272 -7.26 17.07 -8.90
N LEU A 273 -6.35 17.80 -9.54
CA LEU A 273 -4.92 17.76 -9.22
C LEU A 273 -4.66 18.31 -7.81
N GLU A 274 -5.23 19.48 -7.47
CA GLU A 274 -5.12 20.07 -6.12
C GLU A 274 -5.72 19.14 -5.05
N HIS A 275 -6.85 18.50 -5.33
CA HIS A 275 -7.44 17.51 -4.42
C HIS A 275 -6.53 16.28 -4.24
N GLY A 276 -5.94 15.77 -5.32
CA GLY A 276 -4.99 14.65 -5.23
C GLY A 276 -3.74 15.00 -4.41
N GLU A 277 -3.24 16.24 -4.52
CA GLU A 277 -2.13 16.73 -3.70
C GLU A 277 -2.51 16.76 -2.21
N GLN A 278 -3.71 17.23 -1.86
CA GLN A 278 -4.20 17.19 -0.49
C GLN A 278 -4.33 15.75 0.05
N LEU A 279 -4.82 14.81 -0.77
CA LEU A 279 -4.93 13.40 -0.37
C LEU A 279 -3.55 12.75 -0.12
N LEU A 280 -2.51 13.17 -0.84
CA LEU A 280 -1.13 12.73 -0.55
C LEU A 280 -0.65 13.24 0.81
N GLU A 281 -0.99 14.47 1.20
CA GLU A 281 -0.68 15.02 2.53
C GLU A 281 -1.40 14.24 3.64
N GLU A 282 -2.60 13.73 3.37
CA GLU A 282 -3.42 12.93 4.28
C GLU A 282 -3.00 11.44 4.30
N ASN A 283 -2.04 11.02 3.46
CA ASN A 283 -1.57 9.64 3.25
C ASN A 283 -2.61 8.70 2.60
N GLU A 284 -3.61 9.24 1.92
CA GLU A 284 -4.61 8.48 1.16
C GLU A 284 -4.11 8.23 -0.27
N HIS A 285 -3.05 7.43 -0.40
CA HIS A 285 -2.31 7.29 -1.66
C HIS A 285 -3.14 6.71 -2.81
N GLU A 286 -4.03 5.75 -2.54
CA GLU A 286 -4.87 5.12 -3.58
C GLU A 286 -5.85 6.14 -4.19
N GLU A 287 -6.54 6.90 -3.33
CA GLU A 287 -7.50 7.93 -3.74
C GLU A 287 -6.82 9.11 -4.44
N ALA A 288 -5.60 9.45 -4.00
CA ALA A 288 -4.77 10.45 -4.65
C ALA A 288 -4.42 10.05 -6.09
N ILE A 289 -3.95 8.81 -6.29
CA ILE A 289 -3.61 8.27 -7.62
C ILE A 289 -4.84 8.28 -8.53
N GLU A 290 -6.01 7.84 -8.03
CA GLU A 290 -7.26 7.92 -8.79
C GLU A 290 -7.60 9.35 -9.19
N SER A 291 -7.42 10.31 -8.28
CA SER A 291 -7.70 11.73 -8.54
C SER A 291 -6.77 12.29 -9.62
N PHE A 292 -5.49 11.90 -9.63
CA PHE A 292 -4.55 12.29 -10.68
C PHE A 292 -4.87 11.63 -12.03
N GLU A 293 -5.30 10.37 -12.05
CA GLU A 293 -5.78 9.74 -13.29
C GLU A 293 -7.03 10.44 -13.84
N LYS A 294 -7.96 10.85 -12.96
CA LYS A 294 -9.16 11.59 -13.35
C LYS A 294 -8.76 12.95 -13.94
N ALA A 295 -7.81 13.64 -13.31
CA ALA A 295 -7.24 14.89 -13.84
C ALA A 295 -6.60 14.69 -15.22
N LYS A 296 -5.82 13.61 -15.40
CA LYS A 296 -5.20 13.27 -16.69
C LYS A 296 -6.23 13.10 -17.80
N LEU A 297 -7.31 12.34 -17.57
CA LEU A 297 -8.39 12.17 -18.54
C LEU A 297 -9.07 13.49 -18.91
N LEU A 298 -9.23 14.40 -17.95
CA LEU A 298 -9.77 15.74 -18.21
C LEU A 298 -8.83 16.57 -19.10
N TYR A 299 -7.53 16.54 -18.84
CA TYR A 299 -6.54 17.24 -19.67
C TYR A 299 -6.37 16.63 -21.06
N GLU A 300 -6.54 15.30 -21.20
CA GLU A 300 -6.61 14.63 -22.50
C GLU A 300 -7.79 15.15 -23.34
N ARG A 301 -8.96 15.39 -22.73
CA ARG A 301 -10.09 16.04 -23.41
C ARG A 301 -9.84 17.50 -23.75
N ALA A 302 -9.10 18.21 -22.91
CA ALA A 302 -8.68 19.59 -23.18
C ALA A 302 -7.58 19.72 -24.24
N ASN A 303 -6.91 18.61 -24.61
CA ASN A 303 -5.72 18.56 -25.46
C ASN A 303 -4.51 19.37 -24.92
N ASP A 304 -4.32 19.41 -23.59
CA ASP A 304 -3.17 20.08 -22.96
C ASP A 304 -2.06 19.06 -22.62
N GLU A 305 -1.13 18.86 -23.56
CA GLU A 305 -0.02 17.89 -23.43
C GLU A 305 0.88 18.14 -22.21
N LYS A 306 1.10 19.41 -21.85
CA LYS A 306 1.98 19.75 -20.72
C LYS A 306 1.40 19.29 -19.40
N LYS A 307 0.09 19.42 -19.24
CA LYS A 307 -0.61 19.02 -18.01
C LYS A 307 -0.81 17.51 -17.93
N ILE A 308 -0.96 16.84 -19.07
CA ILE A 308 -0.98 15.37 -19.12
C ILE A 308 0.33 14.80 -18.58
N GLU A 309 1.47 15.36 -18.99
CA GLU A 309 2.78 14.91 -18.48
C GLU A 309 2.93 15.22 -16.99
N LYS A 310 2.54 16.42 -16.53
CA LYS A 310 2.50 16.74 -15.09
C LYS A 310 1.65 15.76 -14.29
N CYS A 311 0.50 15.34 -14.80
CA CYS A 311 -0.33 14.33 -14.13
C CYS A 311 0.35 12.96 -14.09
N ARG A 312 1.12 12.57 -15.12
CA ARG A 312 1.89 11.31 -15.09
C ARG A 312 2.98 11.35 -14.04
N GLU A 313 3.72 12.46 -13.94
CA GLU A 313 4.71 12.67 -12.89
C GLU A 313 4.08 12.58 -11.50
N LYS A 314 2.90 13.19 -11.29
CA LYS A 314 2.15 13.11 -10.02
C LYS A 314 1.63 11.70 -9.70
N ILE A 315 1.23 10.93 -10.71
CA ILE A 315 0.85 9.53 -10.52
C ILE A 315 2.07 8.71 -10.06
N ASP A 316 3.23 8.91 -10.68
CA ASP A 316 4.47 8.24 -10.29
C ASP A 316 4.87 8.64 -8.85
N GLU A 317 4.79 9.92 -8.49
CA GLU A 317 5.00 10.42 -7.13
C GLU A 317 4.05 9.76 -6.11
N GLY A 318 2.77 9.59 -6.46
CA GLY A 318 1.79 8.90 -5.61
C GLY A 318 2.15 7.43 -5.35
N TYR A 319 2.58 6.70 -6.40
CA TYR A 319 3.04 5.32 -6.23
C TYR A 319 4.34 5.23 -5.40
N GLU A 320 5.24 6.19 -5.56
CA GLU A 320 6.49 6.26 -4.78
C GLU A 320 6.20 6.51 -3.30
N SER A 321 5.35 7.49 -2.98
CA SER A 321 4.93 7.78 -1.60
C SER A 321 4.23 6.56 -0.96
N MET A 322 3.36 5.87 -1.71
CA MET A 322 2.72 4.64 -1.24
C MET A 322 3.72 3.50 -0.97
N ALA A 323 4.76 3.37 -1.80
CA ALA A 323 5.80 2.37 -1.61
C ALA A 323 6.69 2.69 -0.40
N GLU A 324 7.04 3.97 -0.20
CA GLU A 324 7.78 4.46 0.97
C GLU A 324 7.01 4.21 2.27
N PHE A 325 5.71 4.48 2.30
CA PHE A 325 4.85 4.16 3.44
C PHE A 325 4.91 2.68 3.84
N HIS A 326 4.79 1.76 2.88
CA HIS A 326 4.91 0.33 3.14
C HIS A 326 6.33 -0.08 3.56
N TYR A 327 7.36 0.60 3.03
CA TYR A 327 8.74 0.38 3.46
C TYR A 327 8.93 0.78 4.94
N ASP A 328 8.41 1.92 5.36
CA ASP A 328 8.52 2.40 6.74
C ASP A 328 7.76 1.51 7.72
N GLN A 329 6.57 1.04 7.34
CA GLN A 329 5.84 0.01 8.10
C GLN A 329 6.68 -1.27 8.28
N ALA A 330 7.39 -1.70 7.23
CA ALA A 330 8.25 -2.87 7.29
C ALA A 330 9.41 -2.68 8.29
N GLU A 331 10.04 -1.50 8.31
CA GLU A 331 11.10 -1.16 9.28
C GLU A 331 10.57 -1.17 10.73
N VAL A 332 9.34 -0.70 10.95
CA VAL A 332 8.68 -0.77 12.27
C VAL A 332 8.45 -2.22 12.69
N HIS A 333 7.90 -3.07 11.82
CA HIS A 333 7.71 -4.50 12.11
C HIS A 333 9.04 -5.23 12.34
N LYS A 334 10.08 -4.88 11.59
CA LYS A 334 11.43 -5.41 11.77
C LYS A 334 11.97 -5.07 13.17
N LYS A 335 11.85 -3.82 13.61
CA LYS A 335 12.24 -3.39 14.98
C LYS A 335 11.46 -4.13 16.08
N ASN A 336 10.19 -4.44 15.83
CA ASN A 336 9.34 -5.19 16.75
C ASN A 336 9.59 -6.72 16.72
N ARG A 337 10.54 -7.21 15.92
CA ARG A 337 10.84 -8.64 15.70
C ARG A 337 9.67 -9.43 15.09
N GLU A 338 8.79 -8.74 14.38
CA GLU A 338 7.66 -9.32 13.65
C GLU A 338 8.07 -9.57 12.19
N TYR A 339 9.08 -10.43 11.99
CA TYR A 339 9.73 -10.61 10.68
C TYR A 339 8.77 -11.05 9.56
N GLU A 340 7.74 -11.83 9.89
CA GLU A 340 6.72 -12.25 8.92
C GLU A 340 6.02 -11.05 8.28
N TRP A 341 5.57 -10.11 9.11
CA TRP A 341 4.92 -8.89 8.66
C TRP A 341 5.89 -7.96 7.95
N ALA A 342 7.12 -7.84 8.46
CA ALA A 342 8.16 -7.04 7.82
C ALA A 342 8.44 -7.54 6.37
N ILE A 343 8.58 -8.85 6.18
CA ILE A 343 8.80 -9.45 4.85
C ILE A 343 7.63 -9.19 3.91
N VAL A 344 6.38 -9.35 4.40
CA VAL A 344 5.17 -9.06 3.62
C VAL A 344 5.17 -7.60 3.16
N GLN A 345 5.46 -6.67 4.06
CA GLN A 345 5.46 -5.23 3.75
C GLN A 345 6.59 -4.84 2.79
N TYR A 346 7.82 -5.36 2.96
CA TYR A 346 8.89 -5.12 2.00
C TYR A 346 8.60 -5.68 0.61
N LYS A 347 7.96 -6.87 0.54
CA LYS A 347 7.50 -7.42 -0.73
C LYS A 347 6.42 -6.52 -1.35
N LYS A 348 5.44 -6.06 -0.57
CA LYS A 348 4.41 -5.12 -1.07
C LYS A 348 5.02 -3.83 -1.61
N ALA A 349 5.94 -3.21 -0.87
CA ALA A 349 6.69 -2.04 -1.32
C ALA A 349 7.46 -2.33 -2.63
N ARG A 350 8.15 -3.48 -2.73
CA ARG A 350 8.86 -3.90 -3.95
C ARG A 350 7.92 -4.00 -5.15
N GLU A 351 6.76 -4.61 -4.97
CA GLU A 351 5.78 -4.81 -6.03
C GLU A 351 5.22 -3.45 -6.50
N ILE A 352 4.94 -2.52 -5.58
CA ILE A 352 4.52 -1.15 -5.92
C ILE A 352 5.63 -0.42 -6.70
N TYR A 353 6.88 -0.52 -6.26
CA TYR A 353 8.02 0.03 -7.00
C TYR A 353 8.24 -0.60 -8.38
N MET A 354 7.59 -1.72 -8.73
CA MET A 354 7.59 -2.22 -10.11
C MET A 354 6.69 -1.41 -11.04
N LEU A 355 5.69 -0.72 -10.49
CA LEU A 355 4.84 0.19 -11.25
C LEU A 355 5.57 1.50 -11.56
N THR A 356 6.63 1.82 -10.81
CA THR A 356 7.47 3.00 -11.01
C THR A 356 8.78 2.68 -11.74
N THR A 357 9.46 3.72 -12.22
CA THR A 357 10.72 3.56 -12.97
C THR A 357 11.95 3.32 -12.06
N LYS A 358 11.79 3.42 -10.73
CA LYS A 358 12.88 3.31 -9.74
C LYS A 358 13.39 1.87 -9.56
N ARG A 359 14.33 1.44 -10.42
CA ARG A 359 14.99 0.12 -10.31
C ARG A 359 15.84 -0.06 -9.05
N LYS A 360 16.46 1.00 -8.54
CA LYS A 360 17.33 0.94 -7.35
C LYS A 360 16.55 0.60 -6.09
N GLU A 361 15.41 1.26 -5.87
CA GLU A 361 14.57 1.00 -4.69
C GLU A 361 13.97 -0.40 -4.69
N ARG A 362 13.63 -0.95 -5.87
CA ARG A 362 13.22 -2.36 -6.00
C ARG A 362 14.30 -3.33 -5.52
N ALA A 363 15.55 -3.08 -5.92
CA ALA A 363 16.68 -3.91 -5.51
C ALA A 363 16.92 -3.78 -3.99
N LYS A 364 16.82 -2.57 -3.45
CA LYS A 364 16.92 -2.30 -2.01
C LYS A 364 15.84 -3.04 -1.21
N CYS A 365 14.59 -3.04 -1.66
CA CYS A 365 13.52 -3.80 -1.01
C CYS A 365 13.80 -5.31 -1.02
N ALA A 366 14.30 -5.85 -2.14
CA ALA A 366 14.69 -7.26 -2.23
C ALA A 366 15.86 -7.62 -1.29
N GLU A 367 16.82 -6.70 -1.12
CA GLU A 367 17.91 -6.84 -0.15
C GLU A 367 17.39 -6.82 1.29
N LYS A 368 16.49 -5.88 1.63
CA LYS A 368 15.85 -5.85 2.95
C LYS A 368 15.05 -7.11 3.28
N VAL A 369 14.38 -7.71 2.29
CA VAL A 369 13.72 -9.01 2.47
C VAL A 369 14.73 -10.09 2.85
N ARG A 370 15.89 -10.16 2.17
CA ARG A 370 16.95 -11.12 2.52
C ARG A 370 17.51 -10.87 3.92
N GLU A 371 17.80 -9.61 4.25
CA GLU A 371 18.23 -9.23 5.61
C GLU A 371 17.22 -9.70 6.67
N CYS A 372 15.92 -9.48 6.46
CA CYS A 372 14.89 -9.93 7.40
C CYS A 372 14.85 -11.44 7.58
N TYR A 373 15.12 -12.23 6.53
CA TYR A 373 15.21 -13.68 6.64
C TYR A 373 16.44 -14.12 7.45
N VAL A 374 17.57 -13.42 7.30
CA VAL A 374 18.79 -13.66 8.08
C VAL A 374 18.55 -13.33 9.55
N ASP A 375 18.04 -12.12 9.86
CA ASP A 375 17.74 -11.70 11.24
C ASP A 375 16.75 -12.67 11.93
N TRP A 376 15.76 -13.16 11.18
CA TRP A 376 14.82 -14.15 11.68
C TRP A 376 15.48 -15.52 11.94
N GLY A 377 16.39 -15.93 11.05
CA GLY A 377 17.22 -17.13 11.21
C GLY A 377 18.06 -17.07 12.50
N GLU A 378 18.72 -15.93 12.74
CA GLU A 378 19.54 -15.70 13.94
C GLU A 378 18.71 -15.83 15.22
N GLU A 379 17.54 -15.20 15.28
CA GLU A 379 16.68 -15.29 16.46
C GLU A 379 16.14 -16.72 16.70
N LEU A 380 15.89 -17.49 15.64
CA LEU A 380 15.52 -18.90 15.75
C LEU A 380 16.69 -19.77 16.23
N GLU A 381 17.90 -19.47 15.79
CA GLU A 381 19.13 -20.12 16.21
C GLU A 381 19.42 -19.88 17.69
N GLU A 382 19.34 -18.63 18.16
CA GLU A 382 19.48 -18.26 19.58
C GLU A 382 18.47 -19.00 20.46
N ARG A 383 17.20 -19.07 20.02
CA ARG A 383 16.15 -19.85 20.72
C ARG A 383 16.44 -21.34 20.72
N GLY A 384 17.00 -21.87 19.62
CA GLY A 384 17.46 -23.26 19.53
C GLY A 384 18.58 -23.56 20.52
N GLU A 385 19.56 -22.66 20.64
CA GLU A 385 20.65 -22.79 21.61
C GLU A 385 20.16 -22.72 23.05
N TYR A 386 19.19 -21.85 23.34
CA TYR A 386 18.56 -21.80 24.65
C TYR A 386 17.88 -23.13 25.03
N LEU A 387 17.07 -23.69 24.12
CA LEU A 387 16.41 -24.99 24.33
C LEU A 387 17.40 -26.15 24.44
N ALA A 388 18.52 -26.10 23.70
CA ALA A 388 19.58 -27.09 23.81
C ALA A 388 20.24 -27.04 25.20
N LYS A 389 20.49 -25.83 25.74
CA LYS A 389 21.01 -25.64 27.12
C LYS A 389 20.05 -26.16 28.18
N GLU A 390 18.74 -26.06 27.96
CA GLU A 390 17.71 -26.66 28.84
C GLU A 390 17.61 -28.20 28.72
N GLY A 391 18.29 -28.81 27.74
CA GLY A 391 18.22 -30.26 27.48
C GLY A 391 17.02 -30.69 26.61
N ARG A 392 16.27 -29.75 26.03
CA ARG A 392 15.13 -30.03 25.13
C ARG A 392 15.60 -30.22 23.68
N THR A 393 16.38 -31.27 23.44
CA THR A 393 17.07 -31.51 22.16
C THR A 393 16.12 -31.60 20.95
N ARG A 394 14.98 -32.29 21.08
CA ARG A 394 14.01 -32.44 19.98
C ARG A 394 13.43 -31.10 19.50
N GLU A 395 13.15 -30.20 20.44
CA GLU A 395 12.60 -28.88 20.11
C GLU A 395 13.69 -27.95 19.57
N ALA A 396 14.90 -28.04 20.11
CA ALA A 396 16.06 -27.33 19.57
C ALA A 396 16.32 -27.72 18.10
N LEU A 397 16.31 -29.02 17.77
CA LEU A 397 16.44 -29.51 16.39
C LEU A 397 15.36 -28.93 15.47
N ALA A 398 14.10 -28.89 15.91
CA ALA A 398 13.01 -28.29 15.13
C ALA A 398 13.22 -26.78 14.90
N LYS A 399 13.80 -26.05 15.87
CA LYS A 399 14.15 -24.64 15.70
C LYS A 399 15.32 -24.44 14.74
N TYR A 400 16.35 -25.27 14.83
CA TYR A 400 17.48 -25.22 13.89
C TYR A 400 17.06 -25.57 12.46
N GLN A 401 16.19 -26.56 12.25
CA GLN A 401 15.65 -26.85 10.92
C GLN A 401 14.91 -25.64 10.32
N LYS A 402 14.07 -24.98 11.13
CA LYS A 402 13.38 -23.75 10.72
C LYS A 402 14.35 -22.60 10.43
N ALA A 403 15.37 -22.40 11.27
CA ALA A 403 16.41 -21.41 11.01
C ALA A 403 17.14 -21.68 9.68
N ALA A 404 17.44 -22.95 9.38
CA ALA A 404 18.10 -23.35 8.13
C ALA A 404 17.22 -23.09 6.89
N GLU A 405 15.90 -23.23 7.02
CA GLU A 405 14.95 -22.83 5.97
C GLU A 405 14.97 -21.32 5.74
N ARG A 406 15.02 -20.51 6.81
CA ARG A 406 15.06 -19.05 6.69
C ARG A 406 16.39 -18.56 6.11
N TYR A 407 17.54 -19.11 6.52
CA TYR A 407 18.82 -18.76 5.90
C TYR A 407 18.89 -19.15 4.41
N ARG A 408 18.26 -20.26 4.00
CA ARG A 408 18.11 -20.58 2.56
C ARG A 408 17.32 -19.52 1.81
N GLN A 409 16.26 -18.99 2.40
CA GLN A 409 15.45 -17.92 1.82
C GLN A 409 16.19 -16.57 1.78
N GLY A 410 17.07 -16.32 2.77
CA GLY A 410 17.94 -15.15 2.82
C GLY A 410 19.20 -15.24 1.95
N GLU A 411 19.45 -16.38 1.30
CA GLU A 411 20.66 -16.66 0.51
C GLU A 411 21.98 -16.55 1.32
N ASP A 412 21.95 -16.85 2.64
CA ASP A 412 23.14 -16.82 3.49
C ASP A 412 23.76 -18.21 3.70
N ASP A 413 24.68 -18.56 2.78
CA ASP A 413 25.42 -19.81 2.81
C ASP A 413 26.36 -19.97 4.01
N LYS A 414 26.78 -18.86 4.64
CA LYS A 414 27.75 -18.91 5.74
C LYS A 414 27.09 -19.40 7.01
N HIS A 415 25.96 -18.79 7.37
CA HIS A 415 25.17 -19.20 8.53
C HIS A 415 24.60 -20.61 8.35
N LEU A 416 24.18 -20.95 7.12
CA LEU A 416 23.66 -22.28 6.80
C LEU A 416 24.68 -23.40 7.10
N LYS A 417 25.93 -23.26 6.66
CA LYS A 417 26.99 -24.25 6.93
C LYS A 417 27.27 -24.41 8.44
N GLY A 418 27.25 -23.30 9.18
CA GLY A 418 27.41 -23.32 10.64
C GLY A 418 26.27 -24.06 11.33
N LEU A 419 25.04 -23.81 10.89
CA LEU A 419 23.84 -24.40 11.44
C LEU A 419 23.69 -25.89 11.11
N GLU A 420 24.04 -26.33 9.89
CA GLU A 420 24.06 -27.74 9.52
C GLU A 420 25.02 -28.57 10.40
N LYS A 421 26.14 -27.97 10.81
CA LYS A 421 27.04 -28.60 11.77
C LYS A 421 26.38 -28.76 13.13
N LYS A 422 25.70 -27.71 13.63
CA LYS A 422 24.94 -27.78 14.90
C LYS A 422 23.82 -28.83 14.85
N ILE A 423 23.10 -28.93 13.73
CA ILE A 423 22.05 -29.94 13.51
C ILE A 423 22.62 -31.37 13.52
N ARG A 424 23.85 -31.57 13.04
CA ARG A 424 24.51 -32.89 13.06
C ARG A 424 25.04 -33.26 14.45
N GLU A 425 25.37 -32.27 15.28
CA GLU A 425 25.89 -32.45 16.64
C GLU A 425 24.79 -32.66 17.68
N ALA A 426 23.60 -32.06 17.47
CA ALA A 426 22.41 -32.18 18.33
C ALA A 426 21.61 -33.47 18.04
#